data_AF-A0AAV6UYN7-F1
#
_entry.id   AF-A0AAV6UYN7-F1
#
_cell.length_a   1.000
_cell.length_b   1.000
_cell.length_c   1.000
_cell.angle_alpha   90.00
_cell.angle_beta   90.00
_cell.angle_gamma   90.00
#
_symmetry.space_group_name_H-M   'P 1'
#
loop_
_entity.id
_entity.type
_entity.pdbx_description
1 polymer ?
#
loop_
_entity_poly.entity_id
_entity_poly.type
_entity_poly.pdbx_seq_one_letter_code
_entity_poly.pdbx_strand_id
1 'polypeptide(L)'
;MAAEHSNSNYSLLDLPDLVLYNICAELTCPFDLLSLGNTCSRLRRISSTPSSWWKLAFRWLRGLWVLMEEGSIEVNARDWMLDIMRQYCAKATRTKPEVVFNGGETWRRVDSPKFRFLFNLMRVAYTKDREDNPAVLYEQWLYDMGLYQRTSLCVEYTRHDFDFSQDEVVQLSTLGQASERDLCRRKQPFKDPKWYLKRIGVSGQPWMEELFPVSLNGSICPLLMCPFLNSCHREVSGPQGLAICFSRVFEQRLMHTCKSSSLPLYNVWELIKVATSVFMSEILFVLRSFESRLADLSLKGAFCAIVMENIHNFPQVQMIFEKMELSFTAMDVCRDLILLLNEYKEIDFVVDDVRLVLRRAINEEINKVLFPSCSLVTRINLTDSDLIGGDNSKHEMSSAAFVSDHGVLVTWHLTGRMRY
;
A
#
# COMPACT_ATOMS: atom_id res chain seq x y z
N MET A 1 35.55 25.65 42.69
CA MET A 1 34.13 25.34 42.97
C MET A 1 33.46 25.01 41.66
N ALA A 2 33.39 23.73 41.31
CA ALA A 2 32.67 23.25 40.13
C ALA A 2 31.18 23.20 40.50
N ALA A 3 30.34 23.84 39.70
CA ALA A 3 28.90 23.76 39.84
C ALA A 3 28.44 22.37 39.39
N GLU A 4 27.95 21.57 40.32
CA GLU A 4 27.20 20.34 40.02
C GLU A 4 25.97 20.72 39.19
N HIS A 5 25.99 20.38 37.90
CA HIS A 5 24.77 20.32 37.11
C HIS A 5 23.97 19.11 37.59
N SER A 6 22.94 19.37 38.40
CA SER A 6 21.93 18.37 38.73
C SER A 6 21.16 18.02 37.45
N ASN A 7 21.59 16.97 36.74
CA ASN A 7 20.76 16.29 35.76
C ASN A 7 19.54 15.76 36.52
N SER A 8 18.42 16.46 36.42
CA SER A 8 17.14 15.95 36.87
C SER A 8 16.75 14.80 35.95
N ASN A 9 17.06 13.58 36.40
CA ASN A 9 16.72 12.33 35.72
C ASN A 9 15.22 12.07 35.82
N TYR A 10 14.41 12.78 35.04
CA TYR A 10 12.99 12.47 34.90
C TYR A 10 12.84 11.26 33.99
N SER A 11 12.26 10.16 34.51
CA SER A 11 11.95 8.98 33.71
C SER A 11 10.50 9.03 33.25
N LEU A 12 10.24 8.55 32.02
CA LEU A 12 8.88 8.27 31.55
C LEU A 12 8.13 7.36 32.53
N LEU A 13 8.85 6.43 33.17
CA LEU A 13 8.29 5.50 34.14
C LEU A 13 7.88 6.15 35.45
N ASP A 14 8.20 7.42 35.70
CA ASP A 14 7.75 8.12 36.91
C ASP A 14 6.35 8.74 36.71
N LEU A 15 5.84 8.79 35.48
CA LEU A 15 4.54 9.36 35.18
C LEU A 15 3.39 8.46 35.67
N PRO A 16 2.23 9.03 36.07
CA PRO A 16 1.03 8.25 36.41
C PRO A 16 0.51 7.41 35.23
N ASP A 17 -0.14 6.27 35.52
CA ASP A 17 -0.68 5.36 34.50
C ASP A 17 -1.65 6.06 33.54
N LEU A 18 -2.45 7.02 34.01
CA LEU A 18 -3.35 7.80 33.17
C LEU A 18 -2.59 8.66 32.14
N VAL A 19 -1.47 9.25 32.54
CA VAL A 19 -0.63 10.06 31.64
C VAL A 19 0.04 9.14 30.61
N LEU A 20 0.57 8.00 31.05
CA LEU A 20 1.14 6.99 30.17
C LEU A 20 0.10 6.42 29.19
N TYR A 21 -1.14 6.22 29.64
CA TYR A 21 -2.24 5.81 28.77
C TYR A 21 -2.53 6.86 27.69
N ASN A 22 -2.59 8.14 28.08
CA ASN A 22 -2.79 9.22 27.11
C ASN A 22 -1.65 9.28 26.09
N ILE A 23 -0.39 9.16 26.53
CA ILE A 23 0.77 9.07 25.63
C ILE A 23 0.61 7.90 24.64
N CYS A 24 0.27 6.71 25.15
CA CYS A 24 0.00 5.53 24.31
C CYS A 24 -1.18 5.72 23.34
N ALA A 25 -2.22 6.45 23.75
CA ALA A 25 -3.41 6.70 22.94
C ALA A 25 -3.17 7.71 21.81
N GLU A 26 -2.18 8.59 21.96
CA GLU A 26 -1.73 9.54 20.92
C GLU A 26 -0.76 8.91 19.91
N LEU A 27 -0.19 7.74 20.20
CA LEU A 27 0.63 7.02 19.23
C LEU A 27 -0.23 6.59 18.04
N THR A 28 0.19 7.03 16.85
CA THR A 28 -0.56 6.85 15.61
C THR A 28 -0.10 5.63 14.81
N CYS A 29 0.99 4.99 15.22
CA CYS A 29 1.63 3.87 14.56
C CYS A 29 1.60 2.62 15.47
N PRO A 30 1.06 1.47 15.01
CA PRO A 30 0.99 0.26 15.81
C PRO A 30 2.37 -0.32 16.13
N PHE A 31 3.38 -0.09 15.27
CA PHE A 31 4.76 -0.51 15.52
C PHE A 31 5.40 0.30 16.66
N ASP A 32 5.07 1.58 16.79
CA ASP A 32 5.58 2.42 17.88
C ASP A 32 4.92 2.03 19.20
N LEU A 33 3.60 1.79 19.21
CA LEU A 33 2.89 1.31 20.39
C LEU A 33 3.38 -0.07 20.85
N LEU A 34 3.66 -0.98 19.90
CA LEU A 34 4.26 -2.28 20.18
C LEU A 34 5.66 -2.13 20.77
N SER A 35 6.50 -1.30 20.15
CA SER A 35 7.88 -1.07 20.59
C SER A 35 7.91 -0.47 22.00
N LEU A 36 7.06 0.51 22.27
CA LEU A 36 6.89 1.10 23.61
C LEU A 36 6.44 0.05 24.63
N GLY A 37 5.47 -0.79 24.27
CA GLY A 37 5.00 -1.88 25.13
C GLY A 37 6.07 -2.93 25.44
N ASN A 38 7.02 -3.16 24.52
CA ASN A 38 8.09 -4.12 24.70
C ASN A 38 9.24 -3.63 25.60
N THR A 39 9.23 -2.37 26.02
CA THR A 39 10.29 -1.82 26.88
C THR A 39 10.24 -2.35 28.32
N CYS A 40 9.06 -2.46 28.92
CA CYS A 40 8.89 -2.98 30.29
C CYS A 40 7.45 -3.47 30.54
N SER A 41 7.26 -4.23 31.62
CA SER A 41 5.96 -4.83 31.98
C SER A 41 4.86 -3.79 32.24
N ARG A 42 5.19 -2.65 32.85
CA ARG A 42 4.23 -1.57 33.12
C ARG A 42 3.72 -0.94 31.83
N LEU A 43 4.62 -0.57 30.91
CA LEU A 43 4.23 -0.03 29.61
C LEU A 43 3.50 -1.07 28.76
N ARG A 44 3.88 -2.35 28.83
CA ARG A 44 3.15 -3.44 28.18
C ARG A 44 1.69 -3.49 28.62
N ARG A 45 1.43 -3.38 29.93
CA ARG A 45 0.06 -3.39 30.48
C ARG A 45 -0.76 -2.23 29.92
N ILE A 46 -0.19 -1.02 29.93
CA ILE A 46 -0.88 0.21 29.52
C ILE A 46 -1.11 0.23 28.00
N SER A 47 -0.08 -0.11 27.21
CA SER A 47 -0.17 -0.13 25.75
C SER A 47 -1.06 -1.25 25.23
N SER A 48 -1.38 -2.28 26.03
CA SER A 48 -2.28 -3.37 25.65
C SER A 48 -3.77 -3.04 25.79
N THR A 49 -4.13 -1.78 26.06
CA THR A 49 -5.53 -1.38 26.18
C THR A 49 -6.27 -1.55 24.84
N PRO A 50 -7.40 -2.29 24.78
CA PRO A 50 -8.09 -2.58 23.52
C PRO A 50 -8.50 -1.35 22.71
N SER A 51 -8.86 -0.24 23.37
CA SER A 51 -9.27 1.00 22.71
C SER A 51 -8.18 1.63 21.84
N SER A 52 -6.91 1.53 22.23
CA SER A 52 -5.79 2.07 21.45
C SER A 52 -5.57 1.25 20.17
N TRP A 53 -5.56 -0.08 20.30
CA TRP A 53 -5.44 -0.98 19.15
C TRP A 53 -6.64 -0.90 18.20
N TRP A 54 -7.84 -0.71 18.76
CA TRP A 54 -9.05 -0.44 17.99
C TRP A 54 -8.88 0.79 17.09
N LYS A 55 -8.51 1.94 17.67
CA LYS A 55 -8.28 3.19 16.92
C LYS A 55 -7.19 3.01 15.86
N LEU A 56 -6.11 2.32 16.19
CA LEU A 56 -5.01 2.05 15.25
C LEU A 56 -5.46 1.20 14.08
N ALA A 57 -6.28 0.16 14.30
CA ALA A 57 -6.81 -0.68 13.24
C ALA A 57 -7.68 0.13 12.26
N PHE A 58 -8.64 0.92 12.74
CA PHE A 58 -9.45 1.80 11.89
C PHE A 58 -8.63 2.85 11.13
N ARG A 59 -7.53 3.32 11.72
CA ARG A 59 -6.65 4.29 11.05
C ARG A 59 -5.81 3.65 9.94
N TRP A 60 -5.21 2.50 10.20
CA TRP A 60 -4.24 1.87 9.28
C TRP A 60 -4.90 0.98 8.23
N LEU A 61 -6.09 0.44 8.51
CA LEU A 61 -6.85 -0.41 7.59
C LEU A 61 -8.01 0.34 6.92
N ARG A 62 -8.05 1.66 7.04
CA ARG A 62 -9.10 2.54 6.49
C ARG A 62 -9.32 2.24 5.00
N GLY A 63 -10.54 1.84 4.64
CA GLY A 63 -10.91 1.50 3.26
C GLY A 63 -10.25 0.22 2.71
N LEU A 64 -9.48 -0.51 3.52
CA LEU A 64 -8.78 -1.75 3.13
C LEU A 64 -9.47 -3.02 3.66
N TRP A 65 -10.36 -2.90 4.66
CA TRP A 65 -11.03 -4.06 5.29
C TRP A 65 -11.64 -5.03 4.29
N VAL A 66 -12.33 -4.52 3.26
CA VAL A 66 -12.95 -5.34 2.20
C VAL A 66 -11.94 -6.02 1.28
N LEU A 67 -10.72 -5.48 1.20
CA LEU A 67 -9.65 -6.00 0.34
C LEU A 67 -8.77 -7.03 1.05
N MET A 68 -8.77 -7.06 2.39
CA MET A 68 -8.00 -8.04 3.16
C MET A 68 -8.50 -9.46 2.89
N GLU A 69 -7.62 -10.32 2.38
CA GLU A 69 -7.95 -11.71 2.05
C GLU A 69 -8.11 -12.56 3.32
N GLU A 70 -7.12 -12.48 4.20
CA GLU A 70 -7.06 -13.18 5.48
C GLU A 70 -7.42 -12.23 6.63
N GLY A 71 -8.02 -12.79 7.68
CA GLY A 71 -8.29 -12.08 8.92
C GLY A 71 -7.88 -12.95 10.11
N SER A 72 -7.97 -12.36 11.30
CA SER A 72 -7.66 -13.06 12.55
C SER A 72 -8.94 -13.37 13.32
N ILE A 73 -8.98 -14.52 13.99
CA ILE A 73 -10.07 -14.94 14.87
C ILE A 73 -9.91 -14.42 16.32
N GLU A 74 -8.83 -13.68 16.57
CA GLU A 74 -8.52 -13.16 17.90
C GLU A 74 -9.57 -12.16 18.38
N VAL A 75 -10.05 -12.36 19.62
CA VAL A 75 -11.07 -11.49 20.23
C VAL A 75 -10.45 -10.21 20.79
N ASN A 76 -9.23 -10.31 21.33
CA ASN A 76 -8.52 -9.16 21.86
C ASN A 76 -8.01 -8.27 20.71
N ALA A 77 -8.35 -6.97 20.73
CA ALA A 77 -7.98 -6.04 19.67
C ALA A 77 -6.45 -5.94 19.41
N ARG A 78 -5.64 -6.04 20.47
CA ARG A 78 -4.18 -6.07 20.35
C ARG A 78 -3.74 -7.30 19.59
N ASP A 79 -4.16 -8.47 20.05
CA ASP A 79 -3.67 -9.74 19.52
C ASP A 79 -4.18 -9.95 18.08
N TRP A 80 -5.40 -9.50 17.79
CA TRP A 80 -5.94 -9.41 16.42
C TRP A 80 -5.04 -8.55 15.52
N MET A 81 -4.72 -7.32 15.94
CA MET A 81 -3.88 -6.44 15.13
C MET A 81 -2.45 -6.99 14.97
N LEU A 82 -1.89 -7.62 16.00
CA LEU A 82 -0.58 -8.25 15.91
C LEU A 82 -0.56 -9.44 14.96
N ASP A 83 -1.64 -10.21 14.89
CA ASP A 83 -1.76 -11.32 13.95
C ASP A 83 -1.87 -10.81 12.51
N ILE A 84 -2.69 -9.79 12.26
CA ILE A 84 -2.72 -9.08 10.96
C ILE A 84 -1.34 -8.53 10.61
N MET A 85 -0.65 -7.86 11.53
CA MET A 85 0.71 -7.39 11.31
C MET A 85 1.65 -8.53 10.94
N ARG A 86 1.57 -9.69 11.61
CA ARG A 86 2.39 -10.86 11.31
C ARG A 86 2.13 -11.41 9.91
N GLN A 87 0.86 -11.57 9.53
CA GLN A 87 0.44 -12.05 8.21
C GLN A 87 1.01 -11.13 7.10
N TYR A 88 0.81 -9.82 7.24
CA TYR A 88 1.23 -8.84 6.25
C TYR A 88 2.70 -8.42 6.36
N CYS A 89 3.46 -8.88 7.35
CA CYS A 89 4.93 -8.69 7.42
C CYS A 89 5.72 -9.78 6.68
N ALA A 90 5.05 -10.76 6.06
CA ALA A 90 5.72 -11.86 5.37
C ALA A 90 6.70 -11.36 4.29
N LYS A 91 7.91 -11.96 4.26
CA LYS A 91 8.97 -11.60 3.31
C LYS A 91 8.74 -12.26 1.95
N ALA A 92 9.06 -11.53 0.88
CA ALA A 92 9.21 -12.12 -0.43
C ALA A 92 10.38 -13.13 -0.43
N THR A 93 10.15 -14.32 -0.95
CA THR A 93 11.13 -15.43 -0.89
C THR A 93 12.12 -15.44 -2.05
N ARG A 94 11.93 -14.59 -3.07
CA ARG A 94 12.62 -14.73 -4.37
C ARG A 94 13.57 -13.59 -4.75
N THR A 95 13.49 -12.43 -4.10
CA THR A 95 14.36 -11.27 -4.38
C THR A 95 15.62 -11.31 -3.51
N LYS A 96 16.74 -10.83 -4.04
CA LYS A 96 18.04 -10.93 -3.37
C LYS A 96 18.08 -10.13 -2.05
N PRO A 97 18.59 -10.70 -0.94
CA PRO A 97 18.76 -9.96 0.32
C PRO A 97 20.01 -9.07 0.31
N GLU A 98 20.98 -9.36 -0.55
CA GLU A 98 22.27 -8.67 -0.61
C GLU A 98 22.84 -8.69 -2.02
N VAL A 99 23.60 -7.65 -2.36
CA VAL A 99 24.42 -7.53 -3.56
C VAL A 99 25.80 -7.07 -3.13
N VAL A 100 26.85 -7.78 -3.56
CA VAL A 100 28.24 -7.46 -3.25
C VAL A 100 28.96 -7.18 -4.57
N PHE A 101 29.57 -6.01 -4.67
CA PHE A 101 30.37 -5.62 -5.83
C PHE A 101 31.85 -5.90 -5.57
N ASN A 102 32.62 -6.18 -6.63
CA ASN A 102 34.05 -6.46 -6.55
C ASN A 102 34.86 -5.27 -6.00
N GLY A 103 34.34 -4.04 -6.10
CA GLY A 103 34.93 -2.84 -5.49
C GLY A 103 34.79 -2.76 -3.96
N GLY A 104 34.09 -3.71 -3.33
CA GLY A 104 33.86 -3.78 -1.89
C GLY A 104 32.55 -3.14 -1.43
N GLU A 105 31.89 -2.33 -2.28
CA GLU A 105 30.55 -1.83 -2.00
C GLU A 105 29.55 -2.99 -1.88
N THR A 106 28.66 -2.88 -0.90
CA THR A 106 27.60 -3.87 -0.66
C THR A 106 26.28 -3.16 -0.48
N TRP A 107 25.23 -3.70 -1.11
CA TRP A 107 23.85 -3.30 -0.88
C TRP A 107 23.17 -4.38 -0.06
N ARG A 108 22.84 -4.07 1.19
CA ARG A 108 22.17 -5.02 2.09
C ARG A 108 20.75 -4.57 2.39
N ARG A 109 19.79 -5.47 2.24
CA ARG A 109 18.38 -5.18 2.47
C ARG A 109 18.12 -4.83 3.95
N VAL A 110 17.42 -3.73 4.21
CA VAL A 110 17.17 -3.16 5.55
C VAL A 110 15.69 -3.07 5.89
N ASP A 111 14.89 -4.00 5.40
CA ASP A 111 13.44 -3.94 5.55
C ASP A 111 12.98 -3.93 7.01
N SER A 112 12.32 -2.84 7.41
CA SER A 112 11.60 -2.79 8.67
C SER A 112 10.30 -3.62 8.57
N PRO A 113 9.83 -4.22 9.68
CA PRO A 113 8.50 -4.83 9.73
C PRO A 113 7.40 -3.86 9.28
N LYS A 114 7.53 -2.57 9.66
CA LYS A 114 6.61 -1.51 9.22
C LYS A 114 6.58 -1.36 7.70
N PHE A 115 7.75 -1.30 7.05
CA PHE A 115 7.84 -1.20 5.60
C PHE A 115 7.21 -2.41 4.91
N ARG A 116 7.47 -3.63 5.41
CA ARG A 116 6.89 -4.87 4.85
C ARG A 116 5.38 -4.91 4.99
N PHE A 117 4.87 -4.55 6.16
CA PHE A 117 3.44 -4.43 6.42
C PHE A 117 2.77 -3.48 5.44
N LEU A 118 3.29 -2.25 5.33
CA LEU A 118 2.77 -1.26 4.42
C LEU A 118 2.83 -1.73 2.96
N PHE A 119 3.96 -2.30 2.52
CA PHE A 119 4.11 -2.82 1.17
C PHE A 119 3.07 -3.89 0.84
N ASN A 120 2.84 -4.87 1.74
CA ASN A 120 1.85 -5.91 1.47
C ASN A 120 0.41 -5.40 1.55
N LEU A 121 0.10 -4.39 2.38
CA LEU A 121 -1.18 -3.68 2.30
C LEU A 121 -1.35 -2.97 0.95
N MET A 122 -0.27 -2.36 0.45
CA MET A 122 -0.26 -1.73 -0.86
C MET A 122 -0.56 -2.76 -1.97
N ARG A 123 0.10 -3.92 -1.94
CA ARG A 123 -0.18 -5.02 -2.88
C ARG A 123 -1.67 -5.38 -2.88
N VAL A 124 -2.27 -5.56 -1.70
CA VAL A 124 -3.70 -5.86 -1.57
C VAL A 124 -4.58 -4.77 -2.19
N ALA A 125 -4.27 -3.49 -1.95
CA ALA A 125 -4.99 -2.35 -2.53
C ALA A 125 -4.97 -2.32 -4.08
N TYR A 126 -4.08 -3.12 -4.68
CA TYR A 126 -3.75 -3.12 -6.10
C TYR A 126 -3.87 -4.48 -6.79
N THR A 127 -4.26 -5.54 -6.08
CA THR A 127 -4.33 -6.91 -6.63
C THR A 127 -5.50 -7.09 -7.62
N LYS A 128 -6.50 -6.20 -7.63
CA LYS A 128 -7.77 -6.39 -8.38
C LYS A 128 -7.98 -5.53 -9.62
N ASP A 129 -6.98 -4.79 -10.11
CA ASP A 129 -7.00 -4.18 -11.47
C ASP A 129 -6.91 -5.26 -12.60
N ARG A 130 -7.45 -6.46 -12.32
CA ARG A 130 -7.37 -7.76 -13.01
C ARG A 130 -8.35 -7.85 -14.19
N GLU A 131 -9.53 -7.26 -14.07
CA GLU A 131 -10.62 -7.46 -15.04
C GLU A 131 -10.57 -6.46 -16.21
N ASP A 132 -9.90 -5.31 -16.02
CA ASP A 132 -9.94 -4.20 -16.99
C ASP A 132 -8.73 -4.12 -17.94
N ASN A 133 -7.65 -4.89 -17.68
CA ASN A 133 -6.42 -4.82 -18.50
C ASN A 133 -6.01 -6.19 -19.09
N PRO A 134 -6.36 -6.49 -20.36
CA PRO A 134 -6.01 -7.76 -21.02
C PRO A 134 -4.50 -7.97 -21.25
N ALA A 135 -3.66 -6.97 -20.97
CA ALA A 135 -2.20 -7.05 -21.11
C ALA A 135 -1.48 -7.61 -19.86
N VAL A 136 -2.19 -7.82 -18.75
CA VAL A 136 -1.60 -8.22 -17.46
C VAL A 136 -2.10 -9.60 -17.06
N LEU A 137 -1.40 -10.65 -17.50
CA LEU A 137 -1.80 -12.04 -17.20
C LEU A 137 -1.26 -12.56 -15.86
N TYR A 138 -0.65 -11.72 -15.02
CA TYR A 138 -0.19 -12.15 -13.69
C TYR A 138 -0.68 -11.24 -12.57
N GLU A 139 -1.15 -11.91 -11.53
CA GLU A 139 -1.94 -11.51 -10.36
C GLU A 139 -1.27 -10.48 -9.42
N GLN A 140 -0.13 -9.87 -9.81
CA GLN A 140 0.72 -9.07 -8.91
C GLN A 140 1.46 -7.96 -9.67
N TRP A 141 0.77 -6.84 -9.95
CA TRP A 141 1.39 -5.60 -10.47
C TRP A 141 2.62 -5.20 -9.65
N LEU A 142 2.50 -5.26 -8.33
CA LEU A 142 3.59 -5.09 -7.37
C LEU A 142 4.14 -6.46 -6.97
N TYR A 143 5.26 -6.87 -7.57
CA TYR A 143 5.89 -8.15 -7.23
C TYR A 143 6.69 -8.05 -5.93
N ASP A 144 7.58 -7.06 -5.85
CA ASP A 144 8.31 -6.72 -4.63
C ASP A 144 8.78 -5.27 -4.66
N MET A 145 9.11 -4.74 -3.49
CA MET A 145 9.80 -3.48 -3.30
C MET A 145 10.84 -3.71 -2.21
N GLY A 146 12.08 -3.26 -2.36
CA GLY A 146 13.18 -3.53 -1.44
C GLY A 146 13.94 -2.26 -1.10
N LEU A 147 14.22 -2.07 0.20
CA LEU A 147 15.10 -1.01 0.67
C LEU A 147 16.46 -1.60 1.02
N TYR A 148 17.52 -1.02 0.51
CA TYR A 148 18.89 -1.45 0.73
C TYR A 148 19.71 -0.32 1.33
N GLN A 149 20.51 -0.64 2.33
CA GLN A 149 21.57 0.24 2.80
C GLN A 149 22.83 -0.05 2.00
N ARG A 150 23.51 1.02 1.57
CA ARG A 150 24.81 0.93 0.92
C ARG A 150 25.89 0.99 1.98
N THR A 151 26.84 0.07 1.94
CA THR A 151 28.01 0.05 2.83
C THR A 151 29.29 -0.05 2.01
N SER A 152 30.39 0.51 2.53
CA SER A 152 31.67 0.57 1.81
C SER A 152 31.56 1.28 0.46
N LEU A 153 30.96 2.47 0.46
CA LEU A 153 30.67 3.27 -0.73
C LEU A 153 31.92 3.41 -1.60
N CYS A 154 31.87 2.89 -2.81
CA CYS A 154 32.96 3.02 -3.78
C CYS A 154 32.47 3.50 -5.16
N VAL A 155 31.16 3.48 -5.39
CA VAL A 155 30.56 3.87 -6.67
C VAL A 155 29.78 5.18 -6.55
N GLU A 156 30.09 6.15 -7.42
CA GLU A 156 29.37 7.42 -7.51
C GLU A 156 28.41 7.43 -8.72
N TYR A 157 27.20 6.92 -8.51
CA TYR A 157 26.18 6.78 -9.56
C TYR A 157 25.62 8.12 -10.09
N THR A 158 25.92 9.23 -9.44
CA THR A 158 25.49 10.58 -9.84
C THR A 158 26.37 11.17 -10.94
N ARG A 159 27.59 10.64 -11.15
CA ARG A 159 28.53 11.14 -12.17
C ARG A 159 27.92 11.11 -13.57
N HIS A 160 28.11 12.21 -14.32
CA HIS A 160 27.54 12.35 -15.66
C HIS A 160 28.14 11.35 -16.66
N ASP A 161 29.43 11.07 -16.55
CA ASP A 161 30.23 10.14 -17.36
C ASP A 161 30.28 8.71 -16.78
N PHE A 162 29.31 8.35 -15.94
CA PHE A 162 29.28 7.06 -15.26
C PHE A 162 29.02 5.91 -16.24
N ASP A 163 29.95 4.96 -16.30
CA ASP A 163 29.82 3.69 -17.01
C ASP A 163 29.83 2.53 -16.00
N PHE A 164 28.94 1.56 -16.22
CA PHE A 164 28.88 0.36 -15.39
C PHE A 164 30.06 -0.56 -15.68
N SER A 165 30.76 -0.99 -14.62
CA SER A 165 31.72 -2.08 -14.73
C SER A 165 31.02 -3.40 -15.05
N GLN A 166 31.76 -4.37 -15.60
CA GLN A 166 31.20 -5.69 -15.93
C GLN A 166 30.61 -6.40 -14.70
N ASP A 167 31.20 -6.20 -13.52
CA ASP A 167 30.71 -6.77 -12.27
C ASP A 167 29.36 -6.15 -11.87
N GLU A 168 29.26 -4.82 -11.89
CA GLU A 168 27.99 -4.13 -11.63
C GLU A 168 26.91 -4.57 -12.60
N VAL A 169 27.27 -4.74 -13.88
CA VAL A 169 26.36 -5.25 -14.91
C VAL A 169 25.75 -6.59 -14.50
N VAL A 170 26.58 -7.54 -14.07
CA VAL A 170 26.13 -8.87 -13.65
C VAL A 170 25.32 -8.80 -12.36
N GLN A 171 25.79 -8.06 -11.36
CA GLN A 171 25.15 -7.98 -10.05
C GLN A 171 23.78 -7.29 -10.12
N LEU A 172 23.70 -6.14 -10.78
CA LEU A 172 22.47 -5.35 -10.91
C LEU A 172 21.43 -6.03 -11.81
N SER A 173 21.85 -6.65 -12.92
CA SER A 173 20.92 -7.42 -13.76
C SER A 173 20.33 -8.62 -13.02
N THR A 174 21.14 -9.27 -12.18
CA THR A 174 20.65 -10.37 -11.34
C THR A 174 19.75 -9.86 -10.21
N LEU A 175 20.05 -8.72 -9.60
CA LEU A 175 19.16 -8.06 -8.63
C LEU A 175 17.78 -7.77 -9.26
N GLY A 176 17.78 -7.32 -10.51
CA GLY A 176 16.56 -7.04 -11.27
C GLY A 176 15.74 -8.25 -11.71
N GLN A 177 16.27 -9.48 -11.60
CA GLN A 177 15.71 -10.71 -12.18
C GLN A 177 15.57 -10.67 -13.71
N ALA A 178 16.44 -9.90 -14.38
CA ALA A 178 16.30 -9.60 -15.81
C ALA A 178 16.40 -10.84 -16.70
N SER A 179 17.35 -11.71 -16.37
CA SER A 179 17.60 -12.97 -17.04
C SER A 179 16.44 -13.96 -16.96
N GLU A 180 15.79 -14.04 -15.81
CA GLU A 180 14.77 -15.04 -15.48
C GLU A 180 13.41 -14.69 -16.09
N ARG A 181 13.19 -13.41 -16.40
CA ARG A 181 11.91 -12.83 -16.82
C ARG A 181 11.95 -12.22 -18.22
N ASP A 182 13.01 -12.49 -18.98
CA ASP A 182 13.08 -12.17 -20.41
C ASP A 182 12.69 -13.39 -21.26
N LEU A 183 11.53 -13.32 -21.92
CA LEU A 183 11.06 -14.39 -22.79
C LEU A 183 11.91 -14.53 -24.07
N CYS A 184 12.59 -13.47 -24.51
CA CYS A 184 13.48 -13.53 -25.68
C CYS A 184 14.67 -14.46 -25.43
N ARG A 185 15.11 -14.63 -24.18
CA ARG A 185 16.22 -15.54 -23.84
C ARG A 185 15.94 -17.01 -24.15
N ARG A 186 14.67 -17.42 -24.28
CA ARG A 186 14.34 -18.77 -24.77
C ARG A 186 14.91 -19.04 -26.17
N LYS A 187 14.99 -17.99 -27.00
CA LYS A 187 15.58 -18.05 -28.34
C LYS A 187 17.03 -17.55 -28.36
N GLN A 188 17.44 -16.72 -27.40
CA GLN A 188 18.78 -16.15 -27.29
C GLN A 188 19.36 -16.34 -25.87
N PRO A 189 19.81 -17.55 -25.51
CA PRO A 189 20.21 -17.86 -24.14
C PRO A 189 21.42 -17.05 -23.65
N PHE A 190 22.23 -16.51 -24.56
CA PHE A 190 23.47 -15.79 -24.25
C PHE A 190 23.37 -14.26 -24.40
N LYS A 191 22.17 -13.65 -24.28
CA LYS A 191 22.04 -12.18 -24.25
C LYS A 191 22.93 -11.59 -23.13
N ASP A 192 23.87 -10.74 -23.52
CA ASP A 192 24.80 -10.07 -22.63
C ASP A 192 24.02 -9.21 -21.61
N PRO A 193 24.24 -9.36 -20.29
CA PRO A 193 23.46 -8.65 -19.29
C PRO A 193 23.54 -7.12 -19.36
N LYS A 194 24.57 -6.56 -20.02
CA LYS A 194 24.70 -5.11 -20.21
C LYS A 194 23.50 -4.52 -20.94
N TRP A 195 22.84 -5.30 -21.79
CA TRP A 195 21.67 -4.87 -22.55
C TRP A 195 20.40 -4.77 -21.69
N TYR A 196 20.44 -5.20 -20.42
CA TYR A 196 19.32 -5.00 -19.49
C TYR A 196 19.44 -3.72 -18.68
N LEU A 197 20.65 -3.19 -18.53
CA LEU A 197 20.89 -2.06 -17.64
C LEU A 197 20.94 -0.75 -18.39
N LYS A 198 20.26 0.25 -17.85
CA LYS A 198 20.26 1.61 -18.40
C LYS A 198 20.20 2.62 -17.27
N ARG A 199 21.21 3.50 -17.19
CA ARG A 199 21.17 4.70 -16.35
C ARG A 199 20.24 5.70 -17.04
N ILE A 200 19.21 6.14 -16.33
CA ILE A 200 18.17 7.03 -16.90
C ILE A 200 18.49 8.49 -16.62
N GLY A 201 18.86 8.82 -15.38
CA GLY A 201 19.13 10.19 -15.00
C GLY A 201 19.32 10.36 -13.50
N VAL A 202 19.71 11.57 -13.11
CA VAL A 202 19.89 11.99 -11.72
C VAL A 202 18.88 13.10 -11.44
N SER A 203 18.15 12.97 -10.35
CA SER A 203 17.18 13.95 -9.88
C SER A 203 17.60 14.56 -8.55
N GLY A 204 17.29 15.84 -8.37
CA GLY A 204 17.41 16.55 -7.09
C GLY A 204 16.10 16.55 -6.31
N GLN A 205 16.00 17.28 -5.20
CA GLN A 205 14.72 17.49 -4.51
C GLN A 205 13.83 18.44 -5.32
N PRO A 206 12.54 18.13 -5.59
CA PRO A 206 11.76 16.96 -5.14
C PRO A 206 11.86 15.75 -6.09
N TRP A 207 12.79 14.82 -5.82
CA TRP A 207 13.09 13.67 -6.69
C TRP A 207 11.90 12.72 -6.83
N MET A 208 11.05 12.64 -5.79
CA MET A 208 9.80 11.91 -5.89
C MET A 208 8.90 12.60 -6.90
N GLU A 209 8.70 13.90 -6.91
CA GLU A 209 7.81 14.47 -7.92
C GLU A 209 8.38 14.37 -9.35
N GLU A 210 9.70 14.41 -9.49
CA GLU A 210 10.40 14.24 -10.77
C GLU A 210 10.41 12.79 -11.29
N LEU A 211 10.59 11.80 -10.42
CA LEU A 211 10.69 10.39 -10.80
C LEU A 211 9.39 9.59 -10.49
N PHE A 212 8.49 10.15 -9.66
CA PHE A 212 7.31 9.56 -8.98
C PHE A 212 6.16 10.60 -8.77
N PRO A 213 5.64 11.29 -9.79
CA PRO A 213 4.71 12.42 -9.59
C PRO A 213 3.49 12.05 -8.72
N VAL A 214 3.25 12.85 -7.68
CA VAL A 214 2.13 12.71 -6.73
C VAL A 214 0.95 13.57 -7.20
N SER A 215 0.21 13.12 -8.20
CA SER A 215 -1.07 13.72 -8.58
C SER A 215 -2.24 12.79 -8.27
N LEU A 216 -3.46 13.33 -8.16
CA LEU A 216 -4.69 12.54 -8.32
C LEU A 216 -4.65 11.92 -9.72
N ASN A 217 -4.91 10.61 -9.84
CA ASN A 217 -4.49 9.70 -10.93
C ASN A 217 -3.05 9.14 -10.76
N GLY A 218 -2.54 9.10 -9.54
CA GLY A 218 -1.19 8.66 -9.23
C GLY A 218 -0.99 7.15 -9.36
N SER A 219 0.16 6.77 -9.91
CA SER A 219 0.52 5.37 -10.14
C SER A 219 0.60 4.54 -8.86
N ILE A 220 0.26 3.27 -9.07
CA ILE A 220 0.13 2.14 -8.15
C ILE A 220 1.48 1.54 -7.76
N CYS A 221 2.51 1.92 -8.50
CA CYS A 221 3.84 2.04 -7.96
C CYS A 221 4.41 3.24 -8.68
N PRO A 222 4.68 4.35 -7.99
CA PRO A 222 5.29 5.42 -8.72
C PRO A 222 6.67 4.88 -9.09
N LEU A 223 6.95 4.82 -10.39
CA LEU A 223 8.27 4.98 -10.98
C LEU A 223 8.30 4.90 -12.49
N LEU A 224 7.40 4.13 -13.12
CA LEU A 224 7.62 3.76 -14.53
C LEU A 224 6.37 3.85 -15.41
N MET A 225 5.19 3.53 -14.90
CA MET A 225 3.93 3.60 -15.65
C MET A 225 2.82 4.11 -14.75
N CYS A 226 2.00 5.04 -15.24
CA CYS A 226 0.65 5.25 -14.73
C CYS A 226 -0.22 4.05 -15.14
N PRO A 227 -0.94 3.39 -14.22
CA PRO A 227 -1.93 2.37 -14.57
C PRO A 227 -3.10 2.98 -15.36
N PHE A 228 -3.22 4.31 -15.32
CA PHE A 228 -4.23 5.10 -16.02
C PHE A 228 -3.70 5.77 -17.30
N LEU A 229 -2.47 5.45 -17.77
CA LEU A 229 -1.85 6.11 -18.94
C LEU A 229 -2.70 6.04 -20.23
N ASN A 230 -3.73 5.18 -20.28
CA ASN A 230 -4.69 5.09 -21.37
C ASN A 230 -6.16 5.08 -20.93
N SER A 231 -6.48 5.33 -19.65
CA SER A 231 -7.90 5.40 -19.24
C SER A 231 -8.43 6.79 -19.63
N CYS A 232 -9.06 6.82 -20.81
CA CYS A 232 -10.15 7.73 -21.14
C CYS A 232 -11.00 8.06 -19.90
N HIS A 233 -11.64 9.24 -19.89
CA HIS A 233 -12.58 9.80 -18.91
C HIS A 233 -13.77 8.89 -18.49
N ARG A 234 -13.53 7.62 -18.19
CA ARG A 234 -14.48 6.57 -17.82
C ARG A 234 -14.03 6.00 -16.49
N GLU A 235 -15.00 5.85 -15.60
CA GLU A 235 -14.83 5.20 -14.31
C GLU A 235 -14.29 3.78 -14.50
N VAL A 236 -13.10 3.48 -13.96
CA VAL A 236 -12.39 2.21 -14.15
C VAL A 236 -12.65 1.23 -13.01
N SER A 237 -12.70 1.69 -11.76
CA SER A 237 -12.85 0.81 -10.59
C SER A 237 -14.20 0.10 -10.50
N GLY A 238 -15.22 0.64 -11.20
CA GLY A 238 -16.54 0.03 -11.33
C GLY A 238 -17.17 -0.43 -10.00
N PRO A 239 -17.87 -1.58 -9.99
CA PRO A 239 -18.54 -2.12 -8.80
C PRO A 239 -17.62 -2.29 -7.58
N GLN A 240 -16.36 -2.67 -7.81
CA GLN A 240 -15.39 -2.85 -6.73
C GLN A 240 -14.99 -1.51 -6.09
N GLY A 241 -14.88 -0.45 -6.90
CA GLY A 241 -14.68 0.90 -6.38
C GLY A 241 -15.85 1.35 -5.50
N LEU A 242 -17.09 1.10 -5.94
CA LEU A 242 -18.28 1.39 -5.14
C LEU A 242 -18.30 0.59 -3.82
N ALA A 243 -17.85 -0.67 -3.84
CA ALA A 243 -17.67 -1.50 -2.64
C ALA A 243 -16.68 -0.89 -1.64
N ILE A 244 -15.54 -0.37 -2.13
CA ILE A 244 -14.55 0.34 -1.29
C ILE A 244 -15.17 1.60 -0.68
N CYS A 245 -15.91 2.39 -1.48
CA CYS A 245 -16.60 3.57 -0.99
C CYS A 245 -17.62 3.23 0.11
N PHE A 246 -18.44 2.20 -0.10
CA PHE A 246 -19.38 1.71 0.91
C PHE A 246 -18.65 1.27 2.19
N SER A 247 -17.61 0.44 2.06
CA SER A 247 -16.79 -0.03 3.18
C SER A 247 -16.20 1.15 3.97
N ARG A 248 -15.75 2.21 3.30
CA ARG A 248 -15.17 3.41 3.93
C ARG A 248 -16.19 4.22 4.73
N VAL A 249 -17.42 4.32 4.25
CA VAL A 249 -18.49 4.99 4.99
C VAL A 249 -18.97 4.13 6.15
N PHE A 250 -19.11 2.82 5.90
CA PHE A 250 -19.58 1.89 6.91
C PHE A 250 -18.61 1.76 8.08
N GLU A 251 -17.30 1.63 7.82
CA GLU A 251 -16.27 1.64 8.88
C GLU A 251 -16.32 2.94 9.69
N GLN A 252 -16.56 4.09 9.05
CA GLN A 252 -16.61 5.38 9.73
C GLN A 252 -17.79 5.41 10.70
N ARG A 253 -18.98 4.97 10.27
CA ARG A 253 -20.15 4.85 11.15
C ARG A 253 -19.90 3.87 12.31
N LEU A 254 -19.31 2.70 12.04
CA LEU A 254 -18.93 1.74 13.09
C LEU A 254 -18.00 2.38 14.12
N MET A 255 -16.98 3.13 13.68
CA MET A 255 -16.04 3.81 14.58
C MET A 255 -16.74 4.85 15.48
N HIS A 256 -17.79 5.51 14.99
CA HIS A 256 -18.49 6.56 15.74
C HIS A 256 -19.55 6.00 16.71
N THR A 257 -20.11 4.84 16.40
CA THR A 257 -21.26 4.27 17.12
C THR A 257 -20.89 3.10 18.03
N CYS A 258 -19.89 2.30 17.65
CA CYS A 258 -19.45 1.14 18.41
C CYS A 258 -18.26 1.49 19.31
N LYS A 259 -18.27 0.94 20.53
CA LYS A 259 -17.11 1.01 21.44
C LYS A 259 -16.23 -0.21 21.23
N SER A 260 -14.92 -0.08 21.49
CA SER A 260 -13.96 -1.20 21.36
C SER A 260 -14.29 -2.42 22.22
N SER A 261 -15.11 -2.25 23.26
CA SER A 261 -15.57 -3.34 24.13
C SER A 261 -16.85 -4.02 23.66
N SER A 262 -17.65 -3.39 22.79
CA SER A 262 -18.96 -3.91 22.38
C SER A 262 -18.89 -4.76 21.11
N LEU A 263 -17.91 -4.50 20.25
CA LEU A 263 -17.72 -5.23 19.00
C LEU A 263 -16.23 -5.57 18.89
N PRO A 264 -15.80 -6.84 18.83
CA PRO A 264 -14.41 -7.23 18.57
C PRO A 264 -13.96 -6.94 17.12
N LEU A 265 -12.64 -6.82 16.87
CA LEU A 265 -12.12 -6.42 15.56
C LEU A 265 -12.39 -7.49 14.51
N TYR A 266 -12.35 -8.77 14.90
CA TYR A 266 -12.73 -9.87 14.01
C TYR A 266 -14.18 -9.73 13.52
N ASN A 267 -15.11 -9.35 14.40
CA ASN A 267 -16.51 -9.12 14.04
C ASN A 267 -16.66 -7.91 13.13
N VAL A 268 -15.89 -6.84 13.33
CA VAL A 268 -15.89 -5.68 12.42
C VAL A 268 -15.46 -6.07 11.02
N TRP A 269 -14.34 -6.79 10.91
CA TRP A 269 -13.81 -7.22 9.62
C TRP A 269 -14.81 -8.12 8.85
N GLU A 270 -15.34 -9.14 9.52
CA GLU A 270 -16.38 -10.02 8.95
C GLU A 270 -17.64 -9.24 8.56
N LEU A 271 -18.12 -8.36 9.45
CA LEU A 271 -19.30 -7.54 9.21
C LEU A 271 -19.12 -6.62 7.99
N ILE A 272 -17.98 -5.94 7.88
CA ILE A 272 -17.68 -5.07 6.73
C ILE A 272 -17.65 -5.89 5.45
N LYS A 273 -16.98 -7.05 5.45
CA LYS A 273 -16.93 -7.95 4.28
C LYS A 273 -18.31 -8.41 3.84
N VAL A 274 -19.09 -8.97 4.77
CA VAL A 274 -20.41 -9.53 4.48
C VAL A 274 -21.38 -8.44 4.04
N ALA A 275 -21.46 -7.31 4.78
CA ALA A 275 -22.33 -6.19 4.43
C ALA A 275 -22.00 -5.62 3.05
N THR A 276 -20.70 -5.46 2.73
CA THR A 276 -20.28 -4.94 1.43
C THR A 276 -20.61 -5.92 0.30
N SER A 277 -20.39 -7.23 0.50
CA SER A 277 -20.73 -8.25 -0.49
C SER A 277 -22.23 -8.31 -0.78
N VAL A 278 -23.06 -8.23 0.26
CA VAL A 278 -24.52 -8.20 0.12
C VAL A 278 -24.99 -6.91 -0.54
N PHE A 279 -24.46 -5.76 -0.12
CA PHE A 279 -24.71 -4.47 -0.76
C PHE A 279 -24.44 -4.51 -2.26
N MET A 280 -23.28 -5.04 -2.67
CA MET A 280 -22.93 -5.15 -4.09
C MET A 280 -23.86 -6.09 -4.86
N SER A 281 -24.28 -7.19 -4.24
CA SER A 281 -25.24 -8.12 -4.85
C SER A 281 -26.59 -7.44 -5.11
N GLU A 282 -27.07 -6.66 -4.13
CA GLU A 282 -28.30 -5.88 -4.27
C GLU A 282 -28.17 -4.79 -5.35
N ILE A 283 -27.07 -4.04 -5.37
CA ILE A 283 -26.81 -3.02 -6.41
C ILE A 283 -26.82 -3.62 -7.81
N LEU A 284 -26.08 -4.70 -8.04
CA LEU A 284 -26.01 -5.33 -9.36
C LEU A 284 -27.37 -5.88 -9.81
N PHE A 285 -28.18 -6.36 -8.87
CA PHE A 285 -29.56 -6.78 -9.14
C PHE A 285 -30.45 -5.59 -9.56
N VAL A 286 -30.38 -4.47 -8.84
CA VAL A 286 -31.15 -3.26 -9.15
C VAL A 286 -30.72 -2.67 -10.50
N LEU A 287 -29.42 -2.56 -10.76
CA LEU A 287 -28.90 -2.03 -12.03
C LEU A 287 -29.41 -2.83 -13.24
N ARG A 288 -29.47 -4.16 -13.13
CA ARG A 288 -30.07 -5.03 -14.17
C ARG A 288 -31.57 -4.82 -14.31
N SER A 289 -32.27 -4.66 -13.19
CA SER A 289 -33.73 -4.50 -13.17
C SER A 289 -34.19 -3.15 -13.73
N PHE A 290 -33.32 -2.13 -13.70
CA PHE A 290 -33.60 -0.77 -14.14
C PHE A 290 -32.66 -0.32 -15.29
N GLU A 291 -32.12 -1.27 -16.05
CA GLU A 291 -31.11 -1.02 -17.10
C GLU A 291 -31.57 0.08 -18.08
N SER A 292 -32.82 0.02 -18.55
CA SER A 292 -33.37 1.01 -19.49
C SER A 292 -33.46 2.45 -18.95
N ARG A 293 -33.55 2.62 -17.61
CA ARG A 293 -33.58 3.94 -16.95
C ARG A 293 -32.21 4.46 -16.55
N LEU A 294 -31.25 3.56 -16.32
CA LEU A 294 -29.94 3.88 -15.73
C LEU A 294 -28.77 3.73 -16.71
N ALA A 295 -28.99 3.21 -17.93
CA ALA A 295 -27.95 2.89 -18.90
C ALA A 295 -27.02 4.06 -19.26
N ASP A 296 -27.52 5.29 -19.26
CA ASP A 296 -26.75 6.48 -19.64
C ASP A 296 -25.98 7.11 -18.47
N LEU A 297 -26.15 6.60 -17.25
CA LEU A 297 -25.49 7.12 -16.05
C LEU A 297 -24.17 6.39 -15.77
N SER A 298 -23.19 7.12 -15.24
CA SER A 298 -22.04 6.47 -14.58
C SER A 298 -22.52 5.65 -13.39
N LEU A 299 -21.74 4.68 -12.93
CA LEU A 299 -22.12 3.86 -11.76
C LEU A 299 -22.34 4.74 -10.52
N LYS A 300 -21.51 5.76 -10.31
CA LYS A 300 -21.77 6.82 -9.31
C LYS A 300 -23.16 7.44 -9.49
N GLY A 301 -23.49 7.89 -10.70
CA GLY A 301 -24.76 8.54 -11.00
C GLY A 301 -25.96 7.61 -10.80
N ALA A 302 -25.84 6.35 -11.25
CA ALA A 302 -26.87 5.33 -11.09
C ALA A 302 -27.10 5.01 -9.61
N PHE A 303 -26.04 4.87 -8.81
CA PHE A 303 -26.16 4.69 -7.36
C PHE A 303 -26.86 5.88 -6.69
N CYS A 304 -26.46 7.11 -7.00
CA CYS A 304 -27.11 8.30 -6.46
C CYS A 304 -28.60 8.34 -6.82
N ALA A 305 -28.97 8.02 -8.06
CA ALA A 305 -30.38 7.96 -8.48
C ALA A 305 -31.16 6.89 -7.70
N ILE A 306 -30.60 5.67 -7.54
CA ILE A 306 -31.23 4.58 -6.79
C ILE A 306 -31.61 5.02 -5.38
N VAL A 307 -30.70 5.71 -4.68
CA VAL A 307 -30.92 6.12 -3.29
C VAL A 307 -31.78 7.39 -3.19
N MET A 308 -31.55 8.40 -4.02
CA MET A 308 -32.30 9.66 -3.97
C MET A 308 -33.76 9.50 -4.42
N GLU A 309 -34.02 8.65 -5.40
CA GLU A 309 -35.38 8.35 -5.88
C GLU A 309 -36.06 7.22 -5.08
N ASN A 310 -35.42 6.71 -4.03
CA ASN A 310 -35.88 5.58 -3.21
C ASN A 310 -36.28 4.34 -4.05
N ILE A 311 -35.50 4.04 -5.10
CA ILE A 311 -35.71 2.87 -5.97
C ILE A 311 -35.50 1.57 -5.20
N HIS A 312 -34.56 1.55 -4.25
CA HIS A 312 -34.23 0.38 -3.45
C HIS A 312 -33.82 0.75 -2.01
N ASN A 313 -34.26 -0.03 -1.04
CA ASN A 313 -34.06 0.23 0.40
C ASN A 313 -33.05 -0.73 1.08
N PHE A 314 -32.32 -1.54 0.30
CA PHE A 314 -31.26 -2.44 0.78
C PHE A 314 -31.66 -3.36 1.96
N PRO A 315 -32.78 -4.10 1.86
CA PRO A 315 -33.29 -4.92 2.96
C PRO A 315 -32.31 -6.00 3.45
N GLN A 316 -31.48 -6.58 2.59
CA GLN A 316 -30.57 -7.66 3.03
C GLN A 316 -29.40 -7.07 3.84
N VAL A 317 -28.88 -5.90 3.45
CA VAL A 317 -27.93 -5.15 4.28
C VAL A 317 -28.56 -4.77 5.62
N GLN A 318 -29.80 -4.31 5.62
CA GLN A 318 -30.52 -3.94 6.84
C GLN A 318 -30.68 -5.14 7.80
N MET A 319 -31.02 -6.33 7.29
CA MET A 319 -31.08 -7.55 8.11
C MET A 319 -29.75 -7.89 8.78
N ILE A 320 -28.63 -7.65 8.11
CA ILE A 320 -27.29 -7.84 8.70
C ILE A 320 -27.08 -6.87 9.86
N PHE A 321 -27.47 -5.61 9.68
CA PHE A 321 -27.31 -4.57 10.70
C PHE A 321 -28.17 -4.84 11.94
N GLU A 322 -29.41 -5.30 11.73
CA GLU A 322 -30.33 -5.69 12.80
C GLU A 322 -29.80 -6.90 13.59
N LYS A 323 -29.27 -7.91 12.88
CA LYS A 323 -28.65 -9.08 13.51
C LYS A 323 -27.46 -8.72 14.40
N MET A 324 -26.75 -7.65 14.06
CA MET A 324 -25.60 -7.14 14.80
C MET A 324 -25.98 -6.01 15.78
N GLU A 325 -27.27 -5.75 15.98
CA GLU A 325 -27.82 -4.74 16.88
C GLU A 325 -27.22 -3.33 16.64
N LEU A 326 -26.95 -2.99 15.38
CA LEU A 326 -26.42 -1.67 15.03
C LEU A 326 -27.50 -0.60 15.17
N SER A 327 -27.13 0.55 15.72
CA SER A 327 -28.07 1.65 16.00
C SER A 327 -28.45 2.50 14.78
N PHE A 328 -28.00 2.14 13.58
CA PHE A 328 -28.18 2.89 12.35
C PHE A 328 -28.66 1.98 11.21
N THR A 329 -29.28 2.55 10.19
CA THR A 329 -29.90 1.80 9.09
C THR A 329 -28.97 1.67 7.88
N ALA A 330 -29.27 0.71 7.00
CA ALA A 330 -28.63 0.58 5.69
C ALA A 330 -28.77 1.88 4.86
N MET A 331 -29.94 2.52 4.94
CA MET A 331 -30.17 3.79 4.25
C MET A 331 -29.34 4.93 4.81
N ASP A 332 -29.01 4.94 6.10
CA ASP A 332 -28.09 5.93 6.68
C ASP A 332 -26.67 5.77 6.13
N VAL A 333 -26.21 4.54 5.91
CA VAL A 333 -24.92 4.27 5.24
C VAL A 333 -24.97 4.73 3.78
N CYS A 334 -26.04 4.41 3.05
CA CYS A 334 -26.20 4.80 1.64
C CYS A 334 -26.26 6.33 1.45
N ARG A 335 -26.88 7.06 2.37
CA ARG A 335 -26.90 8.53 2.35
C ARG A 335 -25.52 9.12 2.58
N ASP A 336 -24.76 8.61 3.54
CA ASP A 336 -23.38 9.06 3.76
C ASP A 336 -22.49 8.69 2.57
N LEU A 337 -22.77 7.57 1.89
CA LEU A 337 -22.09 7.20 0.66
C LEU A 337 -22.38 8.20 -0.47
N ILE A 338 -23.61 8.70 -0.62
CA ILE A 338 -23.89 9.81 -1.53
C ILE A 338 -23.07 11.05 -1.16
N LEU A 339 -23.02 11.41 0.13
CA LEU A 339 -22.26 12.59 0.57
C LEU A 339 -20.78 12.45 0.19
N LEU A 340 -20.17 11.31 0.49
CA LEU A 340 -18.80 11.00 0.08
C LEU A 340 -18.65 11.08 -1.46
N LEU A 341 -19.54 10.43 -2.21
CA LEU A 341 -19.46 10.43 -3.68
C LEU A 341 -19.64 11.82 -4.28
N ASN A 342 -20.36 12.74 -3.62
CA ASN A 342 -20.53 14.12 -4.07
C ASN A 342 -19.30 14.99 -3.82
N GLU A 343 -18.46 14.67 -2.82
CA GLU A 343 -17.18 15.34 -2.59
C GLU A 343 -16.15 15.07 -3.69
N TYR A 344 -16.27 13.91 -4.36
CA TYR A 344 -15.36 13.47 -5.40
C TYR A 344 -16.01 13.51 -6.78
N LYS A 345 -15.21 13.67 -7.85
CA LYS A 345 -15.76 13.70 -9.21
C LYS A 345 -16.32 12.32 -9.61
N GLU A 346 -15.54 11.27 -9.40
CA GLU A 346 -15.83 9.86 -9.76
C GLU A 346 -15.41 8.91 -8.63
N ILE A 347 -15.89 7.67 -8.66
CA ILE A 347 -15.55 6.62 -7.67
C ILE A 347 -14.04 6.38 -7.59
N ASP A 348 -13.34 6.45 -8.72
CA ASP A 348 -11.89 6.22 -8.80
C ASP A 348 -11.10 7.17 -7.89
N PHE A 349 -11.56 8.40 -7.68
CA PHE A 349 -10.88 9.34 -6.81
C PHE A 349 -10.98 8.96 -5.32
N VAL A 350 -12.08 8.30 -4.92
CA VAL A 350 -12.22 7.78 -3.55
C VAL A 350 -11.27 6.60 -3.34
N VAL A 351 -11.18 5.71 -4.33
CA VAL A 351 -10.25 4.57 -4.32
C VAL A 351 -8.81 5.06 -4.28
N ASP A 352 -8.47 6.08 -5.07
CA ASP A 352 -7.13 6.67 -5.07
C ASP A 352 -6.81 7.35 -3.72
N ASP A 353 -7.77 7.98 -3.05
CA ASP A 353 -7.57 8.57 -1.72
C ASP A 353 -7.21 7.50 -0.66
N VAL A 354 -7.85 6.33 -0.70
CA VAL A 354 -7.48 5.18 0.16
C VAL A 354 -6.04 4.74 -0.11
N ARG A 355 -5.67 4.63 -1.39
CA ARG A 355 -4.32 4.24 -1.83
C ARG A 355 -3.27 5.31 -1.49
N LEU A 356 -3.63 6.60 -1.56
CA LEU A 356 -2.76 7.73 -1.26
C LEU A 356 -2.22 7.71 0.18
N VAL A 357 -3.06 7.31 1.14
CA VAL A 357 -2.63 7.17 2.54
C VAL A 357 -1.50 6.15 2.67
N LEU A 358 -1.60 4.99 2.02
CA LEU A 358 -0.54 3.98 2.00
C LEU A 358 0.71 4.49 1.29
N ARG A 359 0.57 5.15 0.14
CA ARG A 359 1.70 5.72 -0.61
C ARG A 359 2.48 6.72 0.23
N ARG A 360 1.81 7.63 0.93
CA ARG A 360 2.45 8.60 1.83
C ARG A 360 3.23 7.90 2.96
N ALA A 361 2.61 6.93 3.63
CA ALA A 361 3.26 6.19 4.72
C ALA A 361 4.50 5.40 4.25
N ILE A 362 4.49 4.87 3.03
CA ILE A 362 5.61 4.14 2.45
C ILE A 362 6.73 5.08 2.02
N ASN A 363 6.39 6.24 1.45
CA ASN A 363 7.37 7.26 1.09
C ASN A 363 8.15 7.75 2.31
N GLU A 364 7.53 7.85 3.48
CA GLU A 364 8.24 8.15 4.73
C GLU A 364 9.32 7.11 5.07
N GLU A 365 9.04 5.82 4.86
CA GLU A 365 10.02 4.75 5.10
C GLU A 365 11.12 4.73 4.02
N ILE A 366 10.77 4.99 2.77
CA ILE A 366 11.74 5.13 1.66
C ILE A 366 12.70 6.30 1.93
N ASN A 367 12.17 7.46 2.34
CA ASN A 367 12.96 8.65 2.61
C ASN A 367 13.99 8.44 3.72
N LYS A 368 13.67 7.65 4.76
CA LYS A 368 14.62 7.31 5.84
C LYS A 368 15.86 6.58 5.33
N VAL A 369 15.74 5.81 4.24
CA VAL A 369 16.85 5.02 3.67
C VAL A 369 17.58 5.82 2.59
N LEU A 370 16.84 6.48 1.70
CA LEU A 370 17.45 7.21 0.58
C LEU A 370 18.00 8.59 0.96
N PHE A 371 17.39 9.31 1.90
CA PHE A 371 17.73 10.72 2.16
C PHE A 371 17.88 11.05 3.66
N PRO A 372 18.75 10.36 4.40
CA PRO A 372 19.08 10.80 5.75
C PRO A 372 19.84 12.14 5.78
N SER A 373 20.46 12.57 4.66
CA SER A 373 21.27 13.82 4.60
C SER A 373 21.51 14.42 3.20
N CYS A 374 21.48 13.63 2.11
CA CYS A 374 21.76 14.10 0.73
C CYS A 374 20.46 14.43 -0.03
N SER A 375 20.54 14.95 -1.26
CA SER A 375 19.39 15.38 -2.09
C SER A 375 19.29 14.75 -3.48
N LEU A 376 20.30 13.98 -3.91
CA LEU A 376 20.36 13.41 -5.27
C LEU A 376 20.00 11.92 -5.28
N VAL A 377 19.25 11.51 -6.29
CA VAL A 377 18.98 10.09 -6.60
C VAL A 377 19.15 9.80 -8.07
N THR A 378 19.89 8.73 -8.38
CA THR A 378 20.04 8.21 -9.73
C THR A 378 19.07 7.07 -9.97
N ARG A 379 18.32 7.15 -11.07
CA ARG A 379 17.51 6.02 -11.56
C ARG A 379 18.32 5.12 -12.48
N ILE A 380 18.30 3.82 -12.18
CA ILE A 380 18.90 2.76 -12.98
C ILE A 380 17.81 1.75 -13.30
N ASN A 381 17.49 1.55 -14.57
CA ASN A 381 16.66 0.43 -14.98
C ASN A 381 17.50 -0.86 -14.84
N LEU A 382 16.93 -1.86 -14.18
CA LEU A 382 17.56 -3.16 -13.99
C LEU A 382 17.10 -4.18 -15.05
N THR A 383 16.06 -3.85 -15.83
CA THR A 383 15.55 -4.62 -16.95
C THR A 383 15.38 -3.76 -18.21
N ASP A 384 15.32 -4.44 -19.36
CA ASP A 384 15.09 -3.85 -20.69
C ASP A 384 13.59 -3.70 -20.99
N SER A 385 12.73 -3.65 -19.98
CA SER A 385 11.28 -3.63 -20.18
C SER A 385 10.82 -2.31 -20.81
N ASP A 386 9.99 -2.38 -21.84
CA ASP A 386 9.42 -1.21 -22.52
C ASP A 386 8.57 -0.32 -21.61
N LEU A 387 7.90 -0.92 -20.63
CA LEU A 387 7.15 -0.23 -19.57
C LEU A 387 8.02 0.73 -18.75
N ILE A 388 9.33 0.56 -18.80
CA ILE A 388 10.27 1.34 -18.00
C ILE A 388 11.23 2.15 -18.89
N GLY A 389 10.98 2.21 -20.20
CA GLY A 389 11.83 2.90 -21.17
C GLY A 389 12.99 2.06 -21.72
N GLY A 390 12.86 0.73 -21.65
CA GLY A 390 13.64 -0.22 -22.43
C GLY A 390 12.99 -0.53 -23.79
N ASP A 391 13.54 -1.49 -24.54
CA ASP A 391 13.08 -1.80 -25.90
C ASP A 391 12.50 -3.22 -26.02
N ASN A 392 12.46 -3.99 -24.92
CA ASN A 392 11.98 -5.36 -24.91
C ASN A 392 10.54 -5.47 -24.41
N SER A 393 9.60 -5.50 -25.35
CA SER A 393 8.17 -5.74 -25.09
C SER A 393 7.84 -7.16 -24.61
N LYS A 394 8.82 -8.08 -24.59
CA LYS A 394 8.66 -9.45 -24.09
C LYS A 394 9.33 -9.67 -22.73
N HIS A 395 9.76 -8.59 -22.08
CA HIS A 395 10.28 -8.64 -20.72
C HIS A 395 9.11 -8.60 -19.74
N GLU A 396 8.93 -9.67 -18.96
CA GLU A 396 7.81 -9.83 -18.02
C GLU A 396 8.05 -9.13 -16.68
N MET A 397 9.31 -8.77 -16.39
CA MET A 397 9.72 -8.03 -15.20
C MET A 397 10.15 -6.61 -15.55
N SER A 398 9.55 -5.64 -14.89
CA SER A 398 9.87 -4.24 -14.97
C SER A 398 10.50 -3.84 -13.64
N SER A 399 11.84 -3.76 -13.57
CA SER A 399 12.55 -3.43 -12.35
C SER A 399 13.53 -2.28 -12.50
N ALA A 400 13.62 -1.47 -11.46
CA ALA A 400 14.45 -0.28 -11.40
C ALA A 400 14.98 -0.06 -9.99
N ALA A 401 16.18 0.51 -9.90
CA ALA A 401 16.84 0.95 -8.68
C ALA A 401 16.96 2.48 -8.64
N PHE A 402 16.80 3.03 -7.45
CA PHE A 402 16.90 4.44 -7.12
C PHE A 402 17.99 4.57 -6.10
N VAL A 403 19.14 5.03 -6.56
CA VAL A 403 20.38 4.98 -5.81
C VAL A 403 20.72 6.39 -5.32
N SER A 404 20.77 6.56 -4.01
CA SER A 404 21.36 7.73 -3.35
C SER A 404 22.71 7.33 -2.75
N ASP A 405 23.45 8.28 -2.20
CA ASP A 405 24.72 8.01 -1.50
C ASP A 405 24.57 7.12 -0.25
N HIS A 406 23.36 6.96 0.27
CA HIS A 406 23.11 6.28 1.55
C HIS A 406 22.39 4.95 1.38
N GLY A 407 21.48 4.88 0.40
CA GLY A 407 20.61 3.74 0.24
C GLY A 407 20.12 3.56 -1.19
N VAL A 408 19.42 2.46 -1.38
CA VAL A 408 18.79 2.10 -2.65
C VAL A 408 17.36 1.65 -2.41
N LEU A 409 16.42 2.18 -3.19
CA LEU A 409 15.10 1.61 -3.36
C LEU A 409 15.13 0.78 -4.65
N VAL A 410 14.67 -0.45 -4.58
CA VAL A 410 14.50 -1.30 -5.75
C VAL A 410 13.03 -1.69 -5.86
N THR A 411 12.47 -1.57 -7.04
CA THR A 411 11.08 -1.96 -7.33
C THR A 411 11.04 -3.04 -8.38
N TRP A 412 10.17 -4.03 -8.20
CA TRP A 412 9.93 -5.11 -9.16
C TRP A 412 8.44 -5.18 -9.47
N HIS A 413 8.10 -5.12 -10.76
CA HIS A 413 6.74 -5.28 -11.25
C HIS A 413 6.68 -6.46 -12.21
N LEU A 414 5.75 -7.37 -11.97
CA LEU A 414 5.54 -8.51 -12.84
C LEU A 414 4.35 -8.20 -13.76
N THR A 415 4.63 -7.99 -15.03
CA THR A 415 3.64 -7.55 -16.03
C THR A 415 3.14 -8.69 -16.90
N GLY A 416 3.83 -9.84 -16.85
CA GLY A 416 3.18 -11.10 -17.13
C GLY A 416 2.78 -11.32 -18.58
N ARG A 417 3.59 -10.88 -19.54
CA ARG A 417 3.27 -10.97 -20.98
C ARG A 417 3.52 -12.38 -21.53
N MET A 418 2.63 -13.36 -21.32
CA MET A 418 2.85 -14.72 -21.86
C MET A 418 2.43 -14.88 -23.34
N ARG A 419 3.42 -15.37 -24.11
CA ARG A 419 3.38 -16.18 -25.36
C ARG A 419 2.19 -15.96 -26.31
N TYR A 420 2.38 -15.09 -27.30
CA TYR A 420 1.92 -15.42 -28.65
C TYR A 420 2.89 -16.43 -29.29
#